data_AF-A0A151SGN6-F1
#
_entry.id   AF-A0A151SGN6-F1
#
_cell.length_a   1.000
_cell.length_b   1.000
_cell.length_c   1.000
_cell.angle_alpha   90.00
_cell.angle_beta   90.00
_cell.angle_gamma   90.00
#
_symmetry.space_group_name_H-M   'P 1'
#
loop_
_entity.id
_entity.type
_entity.pdbx_description
1 polymer ?
#
loop_
_entity_poly.entity_id
_entity_poly.type
_entity_poly.pdbx_seq_one_letter_code
_entity_poly.pdbx_strand_id
1 'polypeptide(L)' 'MNWLMEIEKIFNAMECPLAQKVRLAIFMLTTDAYFWWEGALQRMIDGGVNLNWDNFKRVFLEKYFPDDVRS' A
#
# COMPACT_ATOMS: atom_id res chain seq x y z
N MET A 1 10.92 -8.78 2.75
CA MET A 1 10.29 -7.45 2.94
C MET A 1 10.94 -6.41 2.02
N ASN A 2 10.83 -6.52 0.69
CA ASN A 2 11.58 -5.61 -0.20
C ASN A 2 10.70 -4.55 -0.89
N TRP A 3 9.49 -4.89 -1.32
CA TRP A 3 8.71 -4.00 -2.18
C TRP A 3 8.37 -2.63 -1.55
N LEU A 4 7.86 -2.62 -0.31
CA LEU A 4 7.50 -1.35 0.36
C LEU A 4 8.73 -0.49 0.71
N MET A 5 9.86 -1.13 1.03
CA MET A 5 11.10 -0.39 1.27
C MET A 5 11.63 0.22 -0.03
N GLU A 6 11.62 -0.55 -1.14
CA GLU A 6 12.07 -0.05 -2.44
C GLU A 6 11.17 1.07 -2.97
N ILE A 7 9.86 1.00 -2.76
CA ILE A 7 8.97 2.08 -3.20
C ILE A 7 9.17 3.37 -2.37
N GLU A 8 9.42 3.24 -1.07
CA GLU A 8 9.71 4.40 -0.22
C GLU A 8 11.05 5.05 -0.60
N LYS A 9 12.06 4.27 -1.00
CA LYS A 9 13.31 4.81 -1.56
C LYS A 9 13.07 5.60 -2.84
N ILE A 10 12.26 5.07 -3.77
CA ILE A 10 11.93 5.77 -5.03
C ILE A 10 11.19 7.07 -4.74
N PHE A 11 10.17 7.03 -3.86
CA PHE A 11 9.43 8.23 -3.48
C PHE A 11 10.30 9.28 -2.80
N ASN A 12 11.27 8.86 -1.99
CA ASN A 12 12.21 9.77 -1.37
C ASN A 12 13.16 10.39 -2.42
N ALA A 13 13.71 9.58 -3.31
CA ALA A 13 14.61 10.05 -4.37
C ALA A 13 13.93 11.01 -5.36
N MET A 14 12.63 10.83 -5.60
CA MET A 14 11.83 11.69 -6.47
C MET A 14 11.20 12.89 -5.76
N GLU A 15 11.42 13.06 -4.46
CA GLU A 15 10.74 14.07 -3.63
C GLU A 15 9.21 14.03 -3.79
N CYS A 16 8.65 12.82 -3.88
CA CYS A 16 7.25 12.61 -4.20
C CYS A 16 6.34 13.22 -3.11
N PRO A 17 5.38 14.10 -3.47
CA PRO A 17 4.43 14.66 -2.52
C PRO A 17 3.62 13.56 -1.83
N LEU A 18 3.38 13.72 -0.53
CA LEU A 18 2.62 12.75 0.27
C LEU A 18 1.24 12.46 -0.33
N ALA A 19 0.59 13.47 -0.90
CA ALA A 19 -0.71 13.36 -1.56
C ALA A 19 -0.70 12.45 -2.81
N GLN A 20 0.46 12.22 -3.42
CA GLN A 20 0.60 11.42 -4.64
C GLN A 20 1.09 9.99 -4.37
N LYS A 21 1.76 9.73 -3.24
CA LYS A 21 2.39 8.44 -2.92
C LYS A 21 1.44 7.25 -3.08
N VAL A 22 0.22 7.37 -2.57
CA VAL A 22 -0.77 6.28 -2.65
C VAL A 22 -1.14 5.96 -4.09
N ARG A 23 -1.42 6.98 -4.91
CA ARG A 23 -1.79 6.76 -6.33
C ARG A 23 -0.67 6.08 -7.09
N LEU A 24 0.57 6.50 -6.88
CA LEU A 24 1.74 5.89 -7.51
C LEU A 24 2.00 4.47 -7.01
N ALA A 25 1.81 4.22 -5.71
CA ALA A 25 1.98 2.88 -5.15
C ALA A 25 0.97 1.89 -5.71
N ILE A 26 -0.29 2.31 -5.85
CA ILE A 26 -1.34 1.50 -6.50
C ILE A 26 -0.98 1.22 -7.95
N PHE A 27 -0.48 2.22 -8.69
CA PHE A 27 -0.03 2.06 -10.07
C PHE A 27 1.13 1.06 -10.21
N MET A 28 1.99 0.96 -9.20
CA MET A 28 3.12 0.02 -9.17
C MET A 28 2.73 -1.41 -8.74
N LEU A 29 1.48 -1.65 -8.33
CA LEU A 29 0.99 -3.01 -8.04
C LEU A 29 0.80 -3.78 -9.35
N THR A 30 1.27 -5.02 -9.38
CA THR A 30 1.17 -5.89 -10.56
C THR A 30 0.08 -6.94 -10.38
N THR A 31 -0.75 -7.13 -11.41
CA THR A 31 -1.71 -8.23 -11.57
C THR A 31 -2.49 -8.54 -10.28
N ASP A 32 -2.20 -9.65 -9.61
CA ASP A 32 -2.93 -10.13 -8.44
C ASP A 32 -2.93 -9.13 -7.28
N ALA A 33 -1.84 -8.37 -7.12
CA ALA A 33 -1.75 -7.35 -6.10
C ALA A 33 -2.67 -6.16 -6.36
N TYR A 34 -2.82 -5.78 -7.63
CA TYR A 34 -3.74 -4.72 -8.04
C TYR A 34 -5.19 -5.17 -7.84
N PHE A 35 -5.56 -6.36 -8.33
CA PHE A 35 -6.93 -6.89 -8.16
C PHE A 35 -7.32 -7.07 -6.69
N TRP A 36 -6.39 -7.57 -5.87
CA TRP A 36 -6.63 -7.63 -4.42
C TRP A 36 -6.83 -6.24 -3.81
N TRP A 37 -6.02 -5.26 -4.22
CA TRP A 37 -6.09 -3.90 -3.71
C TRP A 37 -7.44 -3.24 -4.00
N GLU A 38 -8.04 -3.46 -5.17
CA GLU A 38 -9.38 -2.93 -5.48
C GLU A 38 -10.44 -3.40 -4.47
N GLY A 39 -10.44 -4.69 -4.12
CA GLY A 39 -11.32 -5.22 -3.08
C GLY A 39 -10.99 -4.70 -1.67
N ALA A 40 -9.71 -4.47 -1.37
CA ALA A 40 -9.29 -3.89 -0.10
C ALA A 40 -9.72 -2.42 0.03
N LEU A 41 -9.61 -1.66 -1.05
CA LEU A 41 -10.03 -0.27 -1.13
C LEU A 41 -11.53 -0.14 -0.89
N GLN A 42 -12.35 -1.02 -1.49
CA GLN A 42 -13.80 -1.02 -1.25
C GLN A 42 -14.10 -1.23 0.24
N ARG A 43 -13.45 -2.21 0.89
CA ARG A 43 -13.62 -2.45 2.34
C ARG A 43 -13.19 -1.26 3.20
N MET A 44 -12.13 -0.54 2.79
CA MET A 44 -11.70 0.68 3.49
C MET A 44 -12.76 1.77 3.40
N ILE A 45 -13.34 1.98 2.21
CA ILE A 45 -14.39 2.96 1.97
C ILE A 45 -15.62 2.61 2.82
N ASP A 46 -16.07 1.36 2.77
CA ASP A 46 -17.24 0.89 3.53
C ASP A 46 -17.03 1.01 5.05
N GLY A 47 -15.78 0.84 5.50
CA GLY A 47 -15.38 0.99 6.90
C GLY A 47 -15.06 2.42 7.34
N GLY A 48 -15.22 3.43 6.47
CA GLY A 48 -14.90 4.83 6.78
C GLY A 48 -13.40 5.11 7.00
N VAL A 49 -12.52 4.24 6.50
CA VAL A 49 -11.06 4.39 6.62
C VAL A 49 -10.55 5.28 5.50
N ASN A 50 -9.95 6.41 5.88
CA ASN A 50 -9.38 7.35 4.92
C ASN A 50 -8.21 6.74 4.13
N LEU A 51 -8.22 6.93 2.82
CA LEU A 51 -7.11 6.54 1.96
C LEU A 51 -5.94 7.52 2.13
N ASN A 52 -4.89 7.10 2.85
CA ASN A 52 -3.64 7.82 3.01
C ASN A 52 -2.46 6.83 3.02
N TRP A 53 -1.23 7.34 3.04
CA TRP A 53 -0.03 6.49 2.95
C TRP A 53 0.08 5.49 4.11
N ASP A 54 -0.26 5.89 5.32
CA ASP A 54 -0.14 5.02 6.49
C ASP A 54 -1.18 3.89 6.49
N ASN A 55 -2.42 4.21 6.10
CA ASN A 55 -3.47 3.20 5.95
C ASN A 55 -3.18 2.26 4.78
N PHE A 56 -2.62 2.76 3.67
CA PHE A 56 -2.13 1.91 2.57
C PHE A 56 -1.10 0.90 3.09
N LYS A 57 -0.05 1.39 3.79
CA LYS A 57 0.99 0.52 4.36
C LYS A 57 0.41 -0.52 5.30
N ARG A 58 -0.49 -0.11 6.21
CA ARG A 58 -1.12 -1.03 7.17
C ARG A 58 -1.85 -2.16 6.47
N VAL A 59 -2.77 -1.83 5.56
CA VAL A 59 -3.59 -2.82 4.85
C VAL A 59 -2.73 -3.70 3.94
N PHE A 60 -1.72 -3.13 3.28
CA PHE A 60 -0.76 -3.88 2.46
C PHE A 60 0.05 -4.88 3.30
N LEU A 61 0.58 -4.43 4.44
CA LEU A 61 1.35 -5.29 5.34
C LEU A 61 0.49 -6.40 5.95
N GLU A 62 -0.74 -6.11 6.38
CA GLU A 62 -1.69 -7.11 6.90
C GLU A 62 -1.94 -8.25 5.89
N LYS A 63 -2.01 -7.94 4.58
CA LYS A 63 -2.23 -8.94 3.54
C LYS A 63 -1.01 -9.81 3.25
N TYR A 64 0.15 -9.19 3.09
CA TYR A 64 1.36 -9.88 2.62
C TYR A 64 2.25 -10.38 3.75
N PHE A 65 2.02 -9.88 4.97
CA PHE A 65 2.75 -10.20 6.18
C PHE A 65 1.78 -10.28 7.37
N PRO A 66 0.79 -11.20 7.35
CA PRO A 66 -0.02 -11.46 8.53
C PRO A 66 0.89 -11.89 9.69
N ASP A 67 0.54 -11.54 10.93
CA ASP A 67 1.39 -11.65 12.12
C ASP A 67 2.02 -13.04 12.37
N ASP A 68 1.49 -14.11 11.74
CA ASP A 68 2.03 -15.47 11.75
C ASP A 68 3.43 -15.63 11.13
N VAL A 69 3.99 -14.59 10.50
CA VAL A 69 5.36 -14.60 9.92
C VAL A 69 6.38 -13.86 10.83
N ARG A 70 5.99 -13.41 12.02
CA ARG A 70 6.93 -12.89 13.03
C ARG A 70 7.43 -14.01 13.95
N SER A 71 8.41 -14.76 13.46
CA SER A 71 9.38 -15.47 14.31
C SER A 71 10.71 -14.75 14.30
#